data_AF-A0A354DK34-F1
#
_entry.id   AF-A0A354DK34-F1
#
_cell.length_a   1.000
_cell.length_b   1.000
_cell.length_c   1.000
_cell.angle_alpha   90.00
_cell.angle_beta   90.00
_cell.angle_gamma   90.00
#
_symmetry.space_group_name_H-M   'P 1'
#
loop_
_entity.id
_entity.type
_entity.pdbx_description
1 polymer ?
#
loop_
_entity_poly.entity_id
_entity_poly.type
_entity_poly.pdbx_seq_one_letter_code
_entity_poly.pdbx_strand_id
1 'polypeptide(L)' 'NFGHIRAFWMMIGAKLAQISLSFGVDDLDGTVMEEQIIHAAGSESVHMIPKQSFIDMIHEAGRIPVERDTLYNVIRTY' A
#
# COMPACT_ATOMS: atom_id res chain seq x y z
N ASN A 1 -11.25 4.41 -21.59
CA ASN A 1 -11.45 3.61 -20.36
C ASN A 1 -10.11 3.52 -19.63
N PHE A 2 -10.10 3.41 -18.30
CA PHE A 2 -8.88 3.29 -17.49
C PHE A 2 -8.89 1.95 -16.74
N GLY A 3 -7.73 1.30 -16.62
CA GLY A 3 -7.63 -0.05 -16.05
C GLY A 3 -7.58 -0.08 -14.51
N HIS A 4 -7.03 0.96 -13.89
CA HIS A 4 -6.74 1.00 -12.45
C HIS A 4 -7.09 2.37 -11.86
N ILE A 5 -7.56 2.38 -10.61
CA ILE A 5 -7.73 3.60 -9.81
C ILE A 5 -6.77 3.55 -8.64
N ARG A 6 -5.93 4.58 -8.54
CA ARG A 6 -4.88 4.68 -7.54
C ARG A 6 -5.26 5.63 -6.39
N ALA A 7 -5.02 5.19 -5.17
CA ALA A 7 -5.05 6.02 -3.97
C ALA A 7 -3.62 6.26 -3.47
N PHE A 8 -3.18 7.52 -3.48
CA PHE A 8 -1.90 7.90 -2.91
C PHE A 8 -2.04 8.14 -1.40
N TRP A 9 -1.72 7.13 -0.59
CA TRP A 9 -2.11 7.08 0.83
C TRP A 9 -1.49 8.23 1.64
N MET A 10 -0.32 8.73 1.26
CA MET A 10 0.36 9.84 1.95
C MET A 10 -0.44 11.15 1.88
N MET A 11 -1.30 11.30 0.86
CA MET A 11 -2.13 12.50 0.69
C MET A 11 -3.48 12.41 1.40
N ILE A 12 -4.05 11.19 1.48
CA ILE A 12 -5.42 10.98 1.99
C ILE A 12 -5.46 10.30 3.37
N GLY A 13 -4.33 9.78 3.84
CA GLY A 13 -4.20 8.99 5.05
C GLY A 13 -4.62 7.53 4.88
N ALA A 14 -4.05 6.65 5.71
CA ALA A 14 -4.24 5.20 5.68
C ALA A 14 -5.72 4.77 5.78
N LYS A 15 -6.50 5.40 6.67
CA LYS A 15 -7.93 5.07 6.85
C LYS A 15 -8.76 5.33 5.60
N LEU A 16 -8.56 6.49 4.95
CA LEU A 16 -9.30 6.83 3.75
C LEU A 16 -8.84 5.97 2.56
N ALA A 17 -7.54 5.66 2.48
CA ALA A 17 -6.99 4.71 1.51
C ALA A 17 -7.65 3.33 1.66
N GLN A 18 -7.75 2.79 2.87
CA GLN A 18 -8.44 1.52 3.15
C GLN A 18 -9.90 1.54 2.69
N ILE A 19 -10.66 2.58 3.08
CA ILE A 19 -12.08 2.72 2.71
C ILE A 19 -12.23 2.76 1.18
N SER A 20 -11.30 3.42 0.48
CA SER A 20 -11.38 3.58 -0.98
C SER A 20 -11.34 2.25 -1.75
N LEU A 21 -10.80 1.17 -1.17
CA LEU A 21 -10.81 -0.19 -1.74
C LEU A 21 -12.24 -0.75 -1.94
N SER A 22 -13.22 -0.20 -1.23
CA SER A 22 -14.64 -0.50 -1.39
C SER A 22 -15.33 0.35 -2.46
N PHE A 23 -14.63 1.35 -3.00
CA PHE A 23 -15.18 2.35 -3.93
C PHE A 23 -14.40 2.42 -5.26
N GLY A 24 -13.78 1.31 -5.66
CA GLY A 24 -13.17 1.15 -6.99
C GLY A 24 -11.66 1.39 -7.06
N VAL A 25 -11.00 1.74 -5.94
CA VAL A 25 -9.54 1.73 -5.86
C VAL A 25 -9.04 0.30 -5.79
N ASP A 26 -8.04 0.00 -6.60
CA ASP A 26 -7.33 -1.29 -6.62
C ASP A 26 -5.82 -1.14 -6.40
N ASP A 27 -5.31 0.10 -6.34
CA ASP A 27 -3.89 0.40 -6.22
C ASP A 27 -3.62 1.39 -5.08
N LEU A 28 -3.01 0.91 -3.99
CA LEU A 28 -2.54 1.74 -2.89
C LEU A 28 -1.05 2.09 -3.13
N ASP A 29 -0.76 3.38 -3.33
CA ASP A 29 0.58 3.85 -3.71
C ASP A 29 1.18 4.82 -2.68
N GLY A 30 2.50 4.77 -2.55
CA GLY A 30 3.34 5.57 -1.66
C GLY A 30 4.59 4.81 -1.22
N THR A 31 5.40 5.42 -0.36
CA THR A 31 6.68 4.82 0.03
C THR A 31 6.50 3.72 1.07
N VAL A 32 6.86 2.49 0.67
CA VAL A 32 6.93 1.31 1.55
C VAL A 32 8.35 1.20 2.10
N MET A 33 8.48 0.92 3.40
CA MET A 33 9.77 0.66 4.04
C MET A 33 9.86 -0.81 4.43
N GLU A 34 11.00 -1.44 4.13
CA GLU A 34 11.34 -2.76 4.67
C GLU A 34 11.87 -2.62 6.09
N GLU A 35 11.49 -3.54 6.98
CA GLU A 35 11.79 -3.50 8.42
C GLU A 35 13.31 -3.43 8.71
N GLN A 36 14.12 -4.11 7.89
CA GLN A 36 15.60 -4.10 8.01
C GLN A 36 16.21 -2.70 7.76
N ILE A 37 15.56 -1.87 6.93
CA ILE A 37 16.04 -0.51 6.65
C ILE A 37 15.75 0.42 7.84
N ILE A 38 14.64 0.21 8.55
CA ILE A 38 14.27 0.98 9.75
C ILE A 38 15.35 0.85 10.84
N HIS A 39 15.78 -0.38 11.11
CA HIS A 39 16.82 -0.66 12.09
C HIS A 39 18.18 -0.04 11.73
N ALA A 40 18.49 0.04 10.43
CA ALA A 40 19.76 0.57 9.95
C ALA A 40 19.80 2.11 9.85
N ALA A 41 18.66 2.77 9.64
CA ALA A 41 18.62 4.18 9.24
C ALA A 41 18.47 5.19 10.39
N GLY A 42 18.13 4.77 11.62
CA GLY A 42 18.10 5.64 12.81
C GLY A 42 17.23 6.90 12.70
N SER A 43 16.29 6.96 11.74
CA SER A 43 15.61 8.18 11.29
C SER A 43 14.22 8.32 11.91
N GLU A 44 13.96 9.45 12.58
CA GLU A 44 12.70 9.77 13.28
C GLU A 44 11.59 10.38 12.39
N SER A 45 11.82 10.65 11.10
CA SER A 45 10.92 11.55 10.34
C SER A 45 10.71 11.20 8.87
N VAL A 46 10.40 9.95 8.58
CA VAL A 46 9.76 9.59 7.31
C VAL A 46 8.41 8.94 7.63
N HIS A 47 7.31 9.48 7.09
CA HIS A 47 5.98 8.89 7.22
C HIS A 47 5.96 7.61 6.38
N MET A 48 6.57 6.55 6.90
CA MET A 48 6.68 5.25 6.28
C MET A 48 5.71 4.30 6.94
N ILE A 49 5.04 3.48 6.14
CA ILE A 49 4.33 2.32 6.65
C ILE A 49 5.08 1.06 6.21
N PRO A 50 5.28 0.09 7.11
CA PRO A 50 5.78 -1.22 6.73
C PRO A 50 4.89 -1.87 5.67
N LYS A 51 5.49 -2.71 4.82
CA LYS A 51 4.74 -3.52 3.84
C LYS A 51 3.60 -4.32 4.50
N GLN A 52 3.86 -4.87 5.69
CA GLN A 52 2.87 -5.64 6.45
C GLN A 52 1.60 -4.82 6.74
N SER A 53 1.72 -3.51 7.00
CA SER A 53 0.57 -2.66 7.24
C SER A 53 -0.35 -2.52 6.03
N PHE A 54 0.18 -2.57 4.80
CA PHE A 54 -0.65 -2.61 3.59
C PHE A 54 -1.35 -3.96 3.44
N ILE A 55 -0.63 -5.06 3.68
CA ILE A 55 -1.18 -6.41 3.63
C ILE A 55 -2.38 -6.54 4.59
N ASP A 56 -2.19 -6.13 5.83
CA ASP A 56 -3.22 -6.18 6.86
C ASP A 56 -4.43 -5.30 6.48
N MET A 57 -4.17 -4.06 6.04
CA MET A 57 -5.21 -3.11 5.62
C MET A 57 -6.08 -3.67 4.48
N ILE A 58 -5.45 -4.32 3.49
CA ILE A 58 -6.13 -4.88 2.33
C ILE A 58 -6.95 -6.12 2.74
N HIS A 59 -6.41 -6.99 3.61
CA HIS A 59 -7.16 -8.13 4.15
C HIS A 59 -8.37 -7.69 4.99
N GLU A 60 -8.19 -6.70 5.86
CA GLU A 60 -9.27 -6.11 6.68
C GLU A 60 -10.37 -5.50 5.81
N ALA A 61 -10.03 -4.98 4.63
CA ALA A 61 -10.99 -4.52 3.62
C ALA A 61 -11.68 -5.66 2.84
N GLY A 62 -11.41 -6.92 3.17
CA GLY A 62 -11.98 -8.10 2.50
C GLY A 62 -11.43 -8.34 1.09
N ARG A 63 -10.20 -7.88 0.82
CA ARG A 63 -9.54 -8.00 -0.49
C ARG A 63 -8.30 -8.90 -0.40
N ILE A 64 -7.73 -9.22 -1.57
CA ILE A 64 -6.52 -10.02 -1.69
C ILE A 64 -5.34 -9.06 -1.95
N PRO A 65 -4.35 -8.96 -1.04
CA PRO A 65 -3.18 -8.14 -1.25
C PRO A 65 -2.27 -8.71 -2.34
N VAL A 66 -1.85 -7.82 -3.24
CA VAL A 66 -1.01 -8.16 -4.39
C VAL A 66 0.13 -7.15 -4.49
N GLU A 67 1.35 -7.66 -4.56
CA GLU A 67 2.51 -6.88 -4.96
C GLU A 67 2.65 -6.94 -6.48
N ARG A 68 2.83 -5.76 -7.08
CA ARG A 68 2.88 -5.57 -8.53
C ARG A 68 4.14 -4.83 -8.97
N ASP A 69 4.52 -5.02 -10.23
CA ASP A 69 5.51 -4.16 -10.87
C ASP A 69 4.89 -2.83 -11.38
N THR A 70 5.69 -2.04 -12.08
CA THR A 70 5.25 -0.76 -12.69
C THR A 70 4.24 -0.93 -13.82
N LEU A 71 4.13 -2.13 -14.39
CA LEU A 71 3.22 -2.49 -15.48
C LEU A 71 2.00 -3.27 -14.98
N TYR A 72 1.78 -3.34 -13.66
CA TYR A 72 0.69 -4.08 -13.01
C TYR A 72 0.77 -5.60 -13.17
N ASN A 73 1.93 -6.17 -13.49
CA ASN A 73 2.12 -7.61 -13.42
C ASN A 73 2.21 -8.05 -11.96
N VAL A 74 1.56 -9.17 -11.64
CA VAL A 74 1.59 -9.78 -10.31
C VAL A 74 2.99 -10.33 -10.03
N ILE A 75 3.66 -9.79 -9.02
CA ILE A 75 4.92 -10.33 -8.48
C ILE A 75 4.60 -11.37 -7.42
N ARG A 76 3.69 -11.05 -6.50
CA ARG A 76 3.33 -11.90 -5.37
C ARG A 76 1.92 -11.63 -4.87
N THR A 77 1.26 -12.67 -4.37
CA THR A 77 -0.01 -12.61 -3.64
C THR A 77 0.23 -12.98 -2.18
N TYR A 78 -0.48 -12.31 -1.27
CA TYR A 78 -0.36 -12.50 0.19
C TYR A 78 -1.65 -13.08 0.78
#